data_AF-A0A0A6RRL5-F1
#
_entry.id   AF-A0A0A6RRL5-F1
#
_cell.length_a   1.000
_cell.length_b   1.000
_cell.length_c   1.000
_cell.angle_alpha   90.00
_cell.angle_beta   90.00
_cell.angle_gamma   90.00
#
_symmetry.space_group_name_H-M   'P 1'
#
loop_
_entity.id
_entity.type
_entity.pdbx_description
1 polymer ?
#
loop_
_entity_poly.entity_id
_entity_poly.type
_entity_poly.pdbx_seq_one_letter_code
_entity_poly.pdbx_strand_id
1 'polypeptide(L)'
;MWIRLGIIFLIIVLAIILTRRQKIWTIITVMGGLIVATYIILIIGGGIHQWQKENQTIPPQQVVNSFIQDIHPELSQKMTEIAEEMALSTQKIQQLQDLKKAFPNQAQMIEQKINQWQTLKNQLSQVSNDIEQRVEQAYVAYKIDEIQGRKKFTLISQTLLNQANAVLANADSTKSTIEAQLDE
;
A
#
# COMPACT_ATOMS: atom_id res chain seq x y z
N MET A 1 16.21 35.48 -24.78
CA MET A 1 16.48 34.47 -25.82
C MET A 1 15.23 34.13 -26.66
N TRP A 2 14.05 34.01 -26.05
CA TRP A 2 12.77 33.70 -26.73
C TRP A 2 12.24 34.77 -27.71
N ILE A 3 12.51 36.05 -27.46
CA ILE A 3 12.02 37.16 -28.32
C ILE A 3 12.69 37.15 -29.71
N ARG A 4 13.97 36.73 -29.79
CA ARG A 4 14.70 36.64 -31.07
C ARG A 4 14.18 35.50 -31.97
N LEU A 5 13.70 34.41 -31.38
CA LEU A 5 13.08 33.30 -32.11
C LEU A 5 11.71 33.68 -32.70
N GLY A 6 10.91 34.44 -31.94
CA GLY A 6 9.60 34.92 -32.42
C GLY A 6 9.70 35.85 -33.63
N ILE A 7 10.71 36.72 -33.67
CA ILE A 7 10.92 37.66 -34.79
C ILE A 7 11.38 36.93 -36.05
N ILE A 8 12.28 35.94 -35.91
CA ILE A 8 12.74 35.12 -37.05
C ILE A 8 11.57 34.32 -37.64
N PHE A 9 10.70 33.76 -36.78
CA PHE A 9 9.51 33.05 -37.22
C PHE A 9 8.54 33.97 -37.97
N LEU A 10 8.33 35.19 -37.48
CA LEU A 10 7.44 36.18 -38.10
C LEU A 10 7.96 36.63 -39.48
N ILE A 11 9.29 36.79 -39.63
CA ILE A 11 9.93 37.14 -40.91
C ILE A 11 9.82 35.99 -41.92
N ILE A 12 9.99 34.74 -41.49
CA ILE A 12 9.84 33.55 -42.35
C ILE A 12 8.39 33.42 -42.82
N VAL A 13 7.41 33.64 -41.94
CA VAL A 13 5.98 33.61 -42.28
C VAL A 13 5.63 34.71 -43.28
N LEU A 14 6.12 35.95 -43.08
CA LEU A 14 5.91 37.06 -44.01
C LEU A 14 6.57 36.84 -45.38
N ALA A 15 7.78 36.28 -45.42
CA ALA A 15 8.48 35.95 -46.67
C ALA A 15 7.72 34.87 -47.47
N ILE A 16 7.15 33.87 -46.80
CA ILE A 16 6.35 32.82 -47.44
C ILE A 16 5.02 33.37 -47.99
N ILE A 17 4.38 34.31 -47.28
CA ILE A 17 3.13 34.97 -47.72
C ILE A 17 3.37 35.84 -48.96
N LEU A 18 4.48 36.58 -49.02
CA LEU A 18 4.79 37.48 -50.14
C LEU A 18 5.13 36.74 -51.45
N THR A 19 5.70 35.53 -51.38
CA THR A 19 6.25 34.87 -52.58
C THR A 19 5.24 34.03 -53.36
N ARG A 20 4.02 33.78 -52.83
CA ARG A 20 3.09 32.81 -53.46
C ARG A 20 1.62 33.19 -53.34
N ARG A 21 1.17 34.13 -54.20
CA ARG A 21 -0.26 34.46 -54.37
C ARG A 21 -1.13 33.31 -54.92
N GLN A 22 -0.52 32.18 -55.33
CA GLN A 22 -1.22 31.04 -55.95
C GLN A 22 -1.35 29.79 -55.05
N LYS A 23 -0.88 29.84 -53.80
CA LYS A 23 -0.87 28.67 -52.90
C LYS A 23 -1.40 28.95 -51.48
N ILE A 24 -2.44 29.77 -51.40
CA ILE A 24 -3.18 30.03 -50.14
C ILE A 24 -3.85 28.73 -49.63
N TRP A 25 -4.33 27.89 -50.54
CA TRP A 25 -4.96 26.61 -50.22
C TRP A 25 -4.06 25.62 -49.46
N THR A 26 -2.75 25.57 -49.77
CA THR A 26 -1.81 24.67 -49.09
C THR A 26 -1.46 25.13 -47.68
N ILE A 27 -1.51 26.44 -47.41
CA ILE A 27 -1.22 26.98 -46.07
C ILE A 27 -2.41 26.70 -45.13
N ILE A 28 -3.64 26.85 -45.64
CA ILE A 28 -4.87 26.54 -44.88
C ILE A 28 -4.92 25.04 -44.52
N THR A 29 -4.55 24.14 -45.43
CA THR A 29 -4.55 22.69 -45.15
C THR A 29 -3.50 22.29 -44.10
N VAL A 30 -2.29 22.87 -44.15
CA VAL A 30 -1.25 22.57 -43.15
C VAL A 30 -1.59 23.14 -41.77
N MET A 31 -2.11 24.37 -41.69
CA MET A 31 -2.56 24.97 -40.43
C MET A 31 -3.77 24.23 -39.83
N GLY A 32 -4.75 23.86 -40.67
CA GLY A 32 -5.89 23.05 -40.24
C GLY A 32 -5.48 21.68 -39.69
N GLY A 33 -4.52 21.01 -40.35
CA GLY A 33 -3.98 19.74 -39.88
C GLY A 33 -3.29 19.82 -38.52
N LEU A 34 -2.52 20.89 -38.26
CA LEU A 34 -1.85 21.10 -36.97
C LEU A 34 -2.82 21.36 -35.81
N ILE A 35 -3.91 22.11 -36.06
CA ILE A 35 -4.95 22.37 -35.06
C ILE A 35 -5.70 21.07 -34.72
N VAL A 36 -6.05 20.27 -35.72
CA VAL A 36 -6.72 18.98 -35.49
C VAL A 36 -5.81 18.00 -34.74
N ALA A 37 -4.52 17.93 -35.12
CA ALA A 37 -3.57 17.04 -34.44
C ALA A 37 -3.36 17.42 -32.96
N THR A 38 -3.24 18.71 -32.65
CA THR A 38 -3.11 19.18 -31.26
C THR A 38 -4.38 18.93 -30.44
N TYR A 39 -5.56 19.10 -31.05
CA TYR A 39 -6.84 18.80 -30.40
C TYR A 39 -7.01 17.30 -30.09
N ILE A 40 -6.60 16.42 -31.02
CA ILE A 40 -6.61 14.97 -30.82
C ILE A 40 -5.66 14.55 -29.68
N ILE A 41 -4.45 15.14 -29.62
CA ILE A 41 -3.49 14.85 -28.54
C ILE A 41 -4.03 15.28 -27.16
N LEU A 42 -4.74 16.42 -27.07
CA LEU A 42 -5.35 16.88 -25.82
C LEU A 42 -6.51 15.99 -25.35
N ILE A 43 -7.37 15.54 -26.26
CA ILE A 43 -8.49 14.65 -25.92
C ILE A 43 -7.98 13.26 -25.52
N ILE A 44 -7.04 12.71 -26.29
CA ILE A 44 -6.49 11.38 -26.01
C ILE A 44 -5.60 11.42 -24.76
N GLY A 45 -4.73 12.41 -24.62
CA GLY A 45 -3.85 12.56 -23.46
C GLY A 45 -4.61 12.84 -22.16
N GLY A 46 -5.60 13.73 -22.20
CA GLY A 46 -6.45 14.03 -21.05
C GLY A 46 -7.36 12.85 -20.67
N GLY A 47 -7.95 12.17 -21.67
CA GLY A 47 -8.80 11.00 -21.46
C GLY A 47 -8.04 9.80 -20.90
N ILE A 48 -6.83 9.50 -21.40
CA ILE A 48 -6.00 8.40 -20.89
C ILE A 48 -5.55 8.66 -19.45
N HIS A 49 -5.17 9.90 -19.12
CA HIS A 49 -4.73 10.23 -17.76
C HIS A 49 -5.87 10.12 -16.74
N GLN A 50 -7.10 10.47 -17.13
CA GLN A 50 -8.28 10.34 -16.26
C GLN A 50 -8.73 8.87 -16.12
N TRP A 51 -8.69 8.11 -17.22
CA TRP A 51 -9.02 6.68 -17.22
C TRP A 51 -8.04 5.84 -16.36
N GLN A 52 -6.76 6.20 -16.36
CA GLN A 52 -5.76 5.51 -15.53
C GLN A 52 -5.94 5.79 -14.03
N LYS A 53 -6.48 6.95 -13.66
CA LYS A 53 -6.81 7.29 -12.26
C LYS A 53 -8.08 6.58 -11.78
N GLU A 54 -9.04 6.35 -12.66
CA GLU A 54 -10.29 5.62 -12.38
C GLU A 54 -10.06 4.10 -12.28
N ASN A 55 -9.06 3.57 -12.99
CA ASN A 55 -8.68 2.16 -12.97
C ASN A 55 -7.56 1.80 -11.97
N GLN A 56 -7.11 2.74 -11.14
CA GLN A 56 -6.24 2.39 -10.00
C GLN A 56 -7.08 1.67 -8.94
N THR A 57 -7.06 0.34 -9.00
CA THR A 57 -7.63 -0.50 -7.96
C THR A 57 -6.86 -0.28 -6.67
N ILE A 58 -7.51 0.34 -5.67
CA ILE A 58 -6.98 0.39 -4.32
C ILE A 58 -6.79 -1.06 -3.87
N PRO A 59 -5.60 -1.47 -3.42
CA PRO A 59 -5.37 -2.85 -2.99
C PRO A 59 -6.35 -3.22 -1.88
N PRO A 60 -6.92 -4.44 -1.90
CA PRO A 60 -7.93 -4.89 -0.92
C PRO A 60 -7.52 -4.60 0.53
N GLN A 61 -6.24 -4.81 0.87
CA GLN A 61 -5.69 -4.53 2.20
C GLN A 61 -5.90 -3.07 2.65
N GLN A 62 -5.68 -2.09 1.78
CA GLN A 62 -5.84 -0.67 2.13
C GLN A 62 -7.31 -0.32 2.38
N VAL A 63 -8.22 -0.93 1.63
CA VAL A 63 -9.66 -0.75 1.81
C VAL A 63 -10.12 -1.35 3.15
N VAL A 64 -9.67 -2.58 3.44
CA VAL A 64 -9.97 -3.29 4.69
C VAL A 64 -9.43 -2.51 5.90
N ASN A 65 -8.19 -2.02 5.84
CA ASN A 65 -7.59 -1.23 6.92
C ASN A 65 -8.36 0.08 7.17
N SER A 66 -8.73 0.79 6.11
CA SER A 66 -9.51 2.03 6.23
C SER A 66 -10.88 1.77 6.85
N PHE A 67 -11.51 0.64 6.50
CA PHE A 67 -12.80 0.23 7.06
C PHE A 67 -12.71 -0.09 8.56
N ILE A 68 -11.70 -0.85 9.00
CA ILE A 68 -11.50 -1.11 10.44
C ILE A 68 -11.21 0.20 11.17
N GLN A 69 -10.38 1.07 10.61
CA GLN A 69 -10.02 2.32 11.24
C GLN A 69 -11.24 3.23 11.48
N ASP A 70 -12.19 3.24 10.54
CA ASP A 70 -13.45 3.99 10.67
C ASP A 70 -14.40 3.38 11.70
N ILE A 71 -14.62 2.06 11.64
CA ILE A 71 -15.68 1.43 12.45
C ILE A 71 -15.20 0.94 13.82
N HIS A 72 -13.94 0.51 13.94
CA HIS A 72 -13.37 -0.04 15.16
C HIS A 72 -11.87 0.32 15.32
N PRO A 73 -11.54 1.59 15.61
CA PRO A 73 -10.15 2.08 15.63
C PRO A 73 -9.24 1.32 16.59
N GLU A 74 -9.76 0.84 17.72
CA GLU A 74 -9.01 0.04 18.68
C GLU A 74 -8.54 -1.29 18.09
N LEU A 75 -9.35 -1.92 17.23
CA LEU A 75 -8.95 -3.17 16.57
C LEU A 75 -7.85 -2.89 15.55
N SER A 76 -7.95 -1.78 14.81
CA SER A 76 -6.89 -1.33 13.89
C SER A 76 -5.59 -1.11 14.64
N GLN A 77 -5.63 -0.45 15.80
CA GLN A 77 -4.44 -0.25 16.64
C GLN A 77 -3.83 -1.59 17.06
N LYS A 78 -4.64 -2.54 17.53
CA LYS A 78 -4.15 -3.85 17.96
C LYS A 78 -3.54 -4.67 16.83
N MET A 79 -4.05 -4.55 15.61
CA MET A 79 -3.42 -5.17 14.44
C MET A 79 -2.05 -4.55 14.14
N THR A 80 -1.90 -3.25 14.30
CA THR A 80 -0.59 -2.58 14.20
C THR A 80 0.37 -3.08 15.28
N GLU A 81 -0.08 -3.19 16.54
CA GLU A 81 0.73 -3.74 17.64
C GLU A 81 1.18 -5.18 17.36
N ILE A 82 0.31 -6.04 16.82
CA ILE A 82 0.69 -7.40 16.40
C ILE A 82 1.77 -7.37 15.32
N ALA A 83 1.64 -6.49 14.33
CA ALA A 83 2.62 -6.35 13.25
C ALA A 83 4.00 -5.88 13.77
N GLU A 84 4.00 -4.95 14.72
CA GLU A 84 5.22 -4.49 15.40
C GLU A 84 5.88 -5.63 16.18
N GLU A 85 5.11 -6.42 16.93
CA GLU A 85 5.64 -7.53 17.72
C GLU A 85 6.19 -8.68 16.84
N MET A 86 5.59 -8.91 15.66
CA MET A 86 6.15 -9.82 14.65
C MET A 86 7.49 -9.32 14.08
N ALA A 87 7.62 -8.00 13.87
CA ALA A 87 8.86 -7.39 13.39
C ALA A 87 9.97 -7.51 14.45
N LEU A 88 9.65 -7.25 15.72
CA LEU A 88 10.55 -7.45 16.85
C LEU A 88 10.99 -8.91 16.98
N SER A 89 10.05 -9.85 16.89
CA SER A 89 10.35 -11.29 16.90
C SER A 89 11.29 -11.68 15.75
N THR A 90 11.10 -11.12 14.56
CA THR A 90 11.98 -11.35 13.40
C THR A 90 13.39 -10.83 13.65
N GLN A 91 13.51 -9.62 14.21
CA GLN A 91 14.80 -9.05 14.57
C GLN A 91 15.52 -9.92 15.62
N LYS A 92 14.81 -10.39 16.65
CA LYS A 92 15.38 -11.27 17.69
C LYS A 92 15.87 -12.61 17.13
N ILE A 93 15.08 -13.24 16.25
CA ILE A 93 15.50 -14.46 15.55
C ILE A 93 16.81 -14.22 14.78
N GLN A 94 16.91 -13.11 14.05
CA GLN A 94 18.11 -12.78 13.29
C GLN A 94 19.33 -12.60 14.21
N GLN A 95 19.19 -11.86 15.31
CA GLN A 95 20.25 -11.68 16.31
C GLN A 95 20.72 -13.02 16.90
N LEU A 96 19.80 -13.92 17.22
CA LEU A 96 20.13 -15.25 17.74
C LEU A 96 20.80 -16.13 16.67
N GLN A 97 20.40 -16.03 15.40
CA GLN A 97 21.08 -16.74 14.31
C GLN A 97 22.53 -16.28 14.14
N ASP A 98 22.78 -14.98 14.28
CA ASP A 98 24.15 -14.45 14.20
C ASP A 98 24.96 -14.83 15.44
N LEU A 99 24.35 -14.85 16.63
CA LEU A 99 24.96 -15.37 17.85
C LEU A 99 25.33 -16.85 17.72
N LYS A 100 24.45 -17.68 17.14
CA LYS A 100 24.69 -19.11 16.89
C LYS A 100 25.91 -19.33 16.01
N LYS A 101 26.13 -18.48 14.99
CA LYS A 101 27.31 -18.55 14.11
C LYS A 101 28.59 -18.18 14.86
N ALA A 102 28.53 -17.19 15.76
CA ALA A 102 29.68 -16.76 16.55
C ALA A 102 30.08 -17.76 17.64
N PHE A 103 29.10 -18.48 18.21
CA PHE A 103 29.31 -19.40 19.33
C PHE A 103 28.78 -20.81 19.03
N PRO A 104 29.42 -21.56 18.11
CA PRO A 104 28.91 -22.87 17.67
C PRO A 104 28.83 -23.90 18.80
N ASN A 105 29.68 -23.79 19.83
CA ASN A 105 29.64 -24.68 21.00
C ASN A 105 28.36 -24.49 21.85
N GLN A 106 27.70 -23.33 21.74
CA GLN A 106 26.44 -23.03 22.42
C GLN A 106 25.23 -23.11 21.47
N ALA A 107 25.43 -23.64 20.26
CA ALA A 107 24.41 -23.61 19.20
C ALA A 107 23.10 -24.28 19.61
N GLN A 108 23.14 -25.34 20.42
CA GLN A 108 21.92 -26.05 20.86
C GLN A 108 21.03 -25.17 21.74
N MET A 109 21.60 -24.48 22.72
CA MET A 109 20.85 -23.57 23.60
C MET A 109 20.27 -22.40 22.79
N ILE A 110 21.08 -21.83 21.89
CA ILE A 110 20.63 -20.72 21.02
C ILE A 110 19.51 -21.17 20.07
N GLU A 111 19.59 -22.39 19.54
CA GLU A 111 18.55 -22.95 18.67
C GLU A 111 17.20 -23.10 19.38
N GLN A 112 17.22 -23.53 20.64
CA GLN A 112 16.00 -23.62 21.44
C GLN A 112 15.30 -22.25 21.55
N LYS A 113 16.08 -21.18 21.78
CA LYS A 113 15.56 -19.81 21.82
C LYS A 113 15.02 -19.35 20.48
N ILE A 114 15.72 -19.65 19.38
CA ILE A 114 15.24 -19.36 18.02
C ILE A 114 13.87 -20.01 17.79
N ASN A 115 13.71 -21.28 18.17
CA ASN A 115 12.45 -22.01 18.01
C ASN A 115 11.30 -21.41 18.85
N GLN A 116 11.59 -20.92 20.06
CA GLN A 116 10.60 -20.22 20.89
C GLN A 116 10.12 -18.93 20.21
N TRP A 117 11.04 -18.09 19.73
CA TRP A 117 10.70 -16.86 19.02
C TRP A 117 9.97 -17.12 17.68
N GLN A 118 10.35 -18.17 16.95
CA GLN A 118 9.64 -18.59 15.74
C GLN A 118 8.21 -19.05 16.04
N THR A 119 8.02 -19.81 17.11
CA THR A 119 6.69 -20.23 17.56
C THR A 119 5.81 -19.02 17.88
N LEU A 120 6.34 -18.05 18.64
CA LEU A 120 5.64 -16.80 18.95
C LEU A 120 5.24 -16.04 17.67
N LYS A 121 6.20 -15.83 16.77
CA LYS A 121 5.96 -15.16 15.48
C LYS A 121 4.86 -15.85 14.67
N ASN A 122 4.86 -17.18 14.63
CA ASN A 122 3.85 -17.96 13.90
C ASN A 122 2.46 -17.81 14.52
N GLN A 123 2.36 -17.78 15.85
CA GLN A 123 1.09 -17.53 16.54
C GLN A 123 0.54 -16.13 16.25
N LEU A 124 1.39 -15.10 16.33
CA LEU A 124 1.03 -13.72 15.98
C LEU A 124 0.54 -13.61 14.52
N SER A 125 1.28 -14.21 13.59
CA SER A 125 0.93 -14.25 12.16
C SER A 125 -0.39 -14.94 11.90
N GLN A 126 -0.62 -16.10 12.53
CA GLN A 126 -1.87 -16.85 12.38
C GLN A 126 -3.08 -16.04 12.85
N VAL A 127 -2.99 -15.39 14.02
CA VAL A 127 -4.08 -14.57 14.55
C VAL A 127 -4.29 -13.32 13.68
N SER A 128 -3.22 -12.66 13.24
CA SER A 128 -3.31 -11.52 12.32
C SER A 128 -4.07 -11.89 11.04
N ASN A 129 -3.74 -13.03 10.43
CA ASN A 129 -4.38 -13.50 9.20
C ASN A 129 -5.86 -13.88 9.42
N ASP A 130 -6.21 -14.52 10.54
CA ASP A 130 -7.62 -14.83 10.87
C ASP A 130 -8.43 -13.54 11.07
N ILE A 131 -7.85 -12.53 11.74
CA ILE A 131 -8.49 -11.22 11.90
C ILE A 131 -8.69 -10.56 10.53
N GLU A 132 -7.64 -10.47 9.70
CA GLU A 132 -7.73 -9.87 8.36
C GLU A 132 -8.81 -10.53 7.51
N GLN A 133 -8.85 -11.86 7.46
CA GLN A 133 -9.83 -12.61 6.69
C GLN A 133 -11.27 -12.35 7.18
N ARG A 134 -11.49 -12.31 8.49
CA ARG A 134 -12.82 -12.03 9.07
C ARG A 134 -13.27 -10.60 8.83
N VAL A 135 -12.35 -9.64 8.90
CA VAL A 135 -12.65 -8.26 8.56
C VAL A 135 -13.01 -8.15 7.08
N GLU A 136 -12.25 -8.77 6.19
CA GLU A 136 -12.54 -8.75 4.75
C GLU A 136 -13.95 -9.29 4.46
N GLN A 137 -14.30 -10.43 5.05
CA GLN A 137 -15.65 -10.99 4.93
C GLN A 137 -16.73 -10.02 5.45
N ALA A 138 -16.48 -9.36 6.57
CA ALA A 138 -17.41 -8.40 7.14
C ALA A 138 -17.50 -7.11 6.32
N TYR A 139 -16.41 -6.66 5.70
CA TYR A 139 -16.39 -5.55 4.76
C TYR A 139 -17.23 -5.85 3.51
N VAL A 140 -17.10 -7.05 2.94
CA VAL A 140 -17.94 -7.49 1.83
C VAL A 140 -19.41 -7.52 2.24
N ALA A 141 -19.74 -8.07 3.42
CA ALA A 141 -21.10 -8.07 3.94
C ALA A 141 -21.64 -6.65 4.17
N TYR A 142 -20.81 -5.73 4.66
CA TYR A 142 -21.12 -4.30 4.76
C TYR A 142 -21.44 -3.68 3.40
N LYS A 143 -20.68 -4.00 2.35
CA LYS A 143 -20.95 -3.47 1.01
C LYS A 143 -22.22 -4.03 0.36
N ILE A 144 -22.69 -5.20 0.79
CA ILE A 144 -23.97 -5.77 0.34
C ILE A 144 -25.15 -5.10 1.05
N ASP A 145 -25.03 -4.87 2.36
CA ASP A 145 -26.05 -4.21 3.19
C ASP A 145 -25.35 -3.40 4.28
N GLU A 146 -25.23 -2.08 4.07
CA GLU A 146 -24.44 -1.23 4.96
C GLU A 146 -25.04 -1.15 6.37
N ILE A 147 -26.36 -1.21 6.50
CA ILE A 147 -27.06 -1.08 7.80
C ILE A 147 -26.90 -2.37 8.61
N GLN A 148 -27.23 -3.52 8.02
CA GLN A 148 -27.07 -4.83 8.69
C GLN A 148 -25.59 -5.18 8.87
N GLY A 149 -24.77 -4.88 7.87
CA GLY A 149 -23.34 -5.17 7.87
C GLY A 149 -22.59 -4.38 8.94
N ARG A 150 -22.91 -3.10 9.16
CA ARG A 150 -22.31 -2.32 10.26
C ARG A 150 -22.63 -2.94 11.62
N LYS A 151 -23.90 -3.31 11.87
CA LYS A 151 -24.31 -3.97 13.13
C LYS A 151 -23.58 -5.30 13.34
N LYS A 152 -23.48 -6.12 12.30
CA LYS A 152 -22.76 -7.41 12.35
C LYS A 152 -21.27 -7.21 12.60
N PHE A 153 -20.66 -6.23 11.92
CA PHE A 153 -19.25 -5.94 12.11
C PHE A 153 -18.94 -5.47 13.53
N THR A 154 -19.75 -4.58 14.11
CA THR A 154 -19.55 -4.15 15.51
C THR A 154 -19.49 -5.36 16.46
N LEU A 155 -20.39 -6.33 16.31
CA LEU A 155 -20.38 -7.55 17.14
C LEU A 155 -19.12 -8.41 16.90
N ILE A 156 -18.75 -8.63 15.65
CA ILE A 156 -17.58 -9.45 15.29
C ILE A 156 -16.28 -8.75 15.74
N SER A 157 -16.18 -7.44 15.55
CA SER A 157 -15.00 -6.64 15.87
C SER A 157 -14.62 -6.72 17.35
N GLN A 158 -15.58 -6.83 18.26
CA GLN A 158 -15.29 -7.06 19.69
C GLN A 158 -14.66 -8.44 19.93
N THR A 159 -15.11 -9.46 19.20
CA THR A 159 -14.51 -10.81 19.27
C THR A 159 -13.09 -10.79 18.72
N LEU A 160 -12.88 -10.13 17.59
CA LEU A 160 -11.56 -9.96 16.97
C LEU A 160 -10.61 -9.19 17.89
N LEU A 161 -11.11 -8.13 18.54
CA LEU A 161 -10.35 -7.35 19.52
C LEU A 161 -9.90 -8.23 20.68
N ASN A 162 -10.78 -9.08 21.21
CA ASN A 162 -10.43 -10.01 22.28
C ASN A 162 -9.37 -11.02 21.83
N GLN A 163 -9.45 -11.54 20.60
CA GLN A 163 -8.41 -12.41 20.04
C GLN A 163 -7.06 -11.69 19.91
N ALA A 164 -7.08 -10.43 19.43
CA ALA A 164 -5.88 -9.61 19.31
C ALA A 164 -5.24 -9.32 20.68
N ASN A 165 -6.04 -8.96 21.68
CA ASN A 165 -5.57 -8.75 23.05
C ASN A 165 -5.00 -10.03 23.67
N ALA A 166 -5.65 -11.18 23.44
CA ALA A 166 -5.18 -12.46 23.96
C ALA A 166 -3.82 -12.86 23.37
N VAL A 167 -3.60 -12.66 22.06
CA VAL A 167 -2.32 -13.01 21.43
C VAL A 167 -1.21 -12.06 21.86
N LEU A 168 -1.50 -10.76 22.03
CA LEU A 168 -0.51 -9.79 22.54
C LEU A 168 -0.13 -10.08 23.99
N ALA A 169 -1.09 -10.40 24.86
CA ALA A 169 -0.81 -10.79 26.24
C ALA A 169 0.03 -12.09 26.31
N ASN A 170 -0.23 -13.04 25.42
CA ASN A 170 0.60 -14.24 25.30
C ASN A 170 2.02 -13.90 24.82
N ALA A 171 2.15 -12.97 23.85
CA ALA A 171 3.44 -12.50 23.37
C ALA A 171 4.27 -11.89 24.51
N ASP A 172 3.68 -11.01 25.31
CA ASP A 172 4.33 -10.40 26.48
C ASP A 172 4.80 -11.45 27.50
N SER A 173 3.95 -12.43 27.81
CA SER A 173 4.28 -13.53 28.73
C SER A 173 5.39 -14.42 28.18
N THR A 174 5.33 -14.77 26.88
CA THR A 174 6.31 -15.63 26.22
C THR A 174 7.66 -14.93 26.15
N LYS A 175 7.68 -13.66 25.76
CA LYS A 175 8.88 -12.81 25.75
C LYS A 175 9.52 -12.75 27.14
N SER A 176 8.74 -12.45 28.17
CA SER A 176 9.23 -12.40 29.56
C SER A 176 9.84 -13.73 30.00
N THR A 177 9.23 -14.85 29.60
CA THR A 177 9.75 -16.20 29.92
C THR A 177 11.04 -16.50 29.17
N ILE A 178 11.12 -16.13 27.89
CA ILE A 178 12.33 -16.33 27.07
C ILE A 178 13.50 -15.53 27.64
N GLU A 179 13.24 -14.28 28.05
CA GLU A 179 14.22 -13.33 28.62
C GLU A 179 14.66 -13.75 30.02
N ALA A 180 13.75 -14.16 30.91
CA ALA A 180 14.11 -14.63 32.26
C ALA A 180 15.05 -15.85 32.25
N GLN A 181 14.88 -16.75 31.29
CA GLN A 181 15.78 -17.89 31.07
C GLN A 181 17.17 -17.50 30.51
N LEU A 182 17.49 -16.22 30.35
CA LEU A 182 18.83 -15.73 30.00
C LEU A 182 19.61 -15.20 31.22
N ASP A 183 18.91 -14.92 32.33
CA ASP A 183 19.48 -14.37 33.57
C ASP A 183 19.81 -15.45 34.62
N GLU A 184 19.50 -16.73 34.34
CA GLU A 184 19.90 -17.92 35.11
C GLU A 184 21.17 -18.58 34.54
#